data_AF-A0A8T5TA54-F1
#
_entry.id   AF-A0A8T5TA54-F1
#
_cell.length_a   1.000
_cell.length_b   1.000
_cell.length_c   1.000
_cell.angle_alpha   90.00
_cell.angle_beta   90.00
_cell.angle_gamma   90.00
#
_symmetry.space_group_name_H-M   'P 1'
#
loop_
_entity.id
_entity.type
_entity.pdbx_description
1 polymer ?
#
loop_
_entity_poly.entity_id
_entity_poly.type
_entity_poly.pdbx_seq_one_letter_code
_entity_poly.pdbx_strand_id
1 'polypeptide(L)'
;MSKQIIEWDLSNLYKGTDDPKINKDMKNIEKLAMKFNSEVKSKLVDASLKPAQLKEWYITLEEIFERMFYLNLFSVLLYSTTSIDDKVKELKAKMEEFSVKINEIVVFFELELNFISEEKYQELLNSPELTNYRHALEFNRLKKDHQ
;
A
#
# COMPACT_ATOMS: atom_id res chain seq x y z
N MET A 1 -24.02 -20.29 -31.79
CA MET A 1 -24.47 -19.45 -30.66
C MET A 1 -23.26 -18.65 -30.21
N SER A 2 -23.31 -17.32 -30.27
CA SER A 2 -22.23 -16.49 -29.70
C SER A 2 -22.23 -16.72 -28.19
N LYS A 3 -21.10 -17.19 -27.67
CA LYS A 3 -20.90 -17.34 -26.22
C LYS A 3 -20.84 -15.93 -25.66
N GLN A 4 -21.92 -15.47 -25.06
CA GLN A 4 -21.97 -14.16 -24.42
C GLN A 4 -21.14 -14.27 -23.14
N ILE A 5 -19.89 -13.81 -23.21
CA ILE A 5 -18.98 -13.78 -22.07
C ILE A 5 -19.44 -12.58 -21.22
N ILE A 6 -19.84 -12.84 -19.99
CA ILE A 6 -20.06 -11.77 -19.01
C ILE A 6 -18.67 -11.26 -18.65
N GLU A 7 -18.34 -10.06 -19.10
CA GLU A 7 -17.08 -9.38 -18.80
C GLU A 7 -17.30 -8.35 -17.70
N TRP A 8 -16.27 -8.12 -16.88
CA TRP A 8 -16.27 -7.03 -15.92
C TRP A 8 -16.15 -5.70 -16.65
N ASP A 9 -17.06 -4.76 -16.40
CA ASP A 9 -16.86 -3.38 -16.84
C ASP A 9 -15.84 -2.68 -15.94
N LEU A 10 -14.59 -2.62 -16.40
CA LEU A 10 -13.47 -2.02 -15.70
C LEU A 10 -13.21 -0.56 -16.11
N SER A 11 -14.03 0.01 -17.00
CA SER A 11 -13.80 1.34 -17.58
C SER A 11 -13.81 2.46 -16.53
N ASN A 12 -14.46 2.23 -15.39
CA ASN A 12 -14.43 3.11 -14.22
C ASN A 12 -13.04 3.19 -13.56
N LEU A 13 -12.19 2.17 -13.72
CA LEU A 13 -10.81 2.16 -13.23
C LEU A 13 -9.85 2.68 -14.31
N TYR A 14 -9.82 1.99 -15.45
CA TYR A 14 -8.97 2.27 -16.61
C TYR A 14 -9.63 1.74 -17.89
N LYS A 15 -9.35 2.41 -19.02
CA LYS A 15 -9.95 2.07 -20.33
C LYS A 15 -9.32 0.83 -21.00
N GLY A 16 -8.19 0.34 -20.51
CA GLY A 16 -7.44 -0.77 -21.09
C GLY A 16 -5.98 -0.76 -20.66
N THR A 17 -5.18 -1.71 -21.15
CA THR A 17 -3.74 -1.86 -20.81
C THR A 17 -2.91 -0.62 -21.18
N ASP A 18 -3.32 0.10 -22.22
CA ASP A 18 -2.60 1.24 -22.78
C ASP A 18 -3.13 2.59 -22.24
N ASP A 19 -4.01 2.57 -21.22
CA ASP A 19 -4.56 3.81 -20.65
C ASP A 19 -3.43 4.64 -19.98
N PRO A 20 -3.17 5.88 -20.44
CA PRO A 20 -2.12 6.72 -19.88
C PRO A 20 -2.33 7.04 -18.39
N LYS A 21 -3.56 6.92 -17.87
CA LYS A 21 -3.86 7.06 -16.44
C LYS A 21 -3.10 6.05 -15.59
N ILE A 22 -2.83 4.83 -16.08
CA ILE A 22 -2.05 3.81 -15.36
C ILE A 22 -0.66 4.36 -15.02
N ASN A 23 0.07 4.82 -16.03
CA ASN A 23 1.41 5.36 -15.84
C ASN A 23 1.41 6.64 -14.97
N LYS A 24 0.35 7.45 -15.07
CA LYS A 24 0.18 8.64 -14.22
C LYS A 24 -0.01 8.24 -12.75
N ASP A 25 -0.89 7.27 -12.48
CA ASP A 25 -1.19 6.81 -11.13
C ASP A 25 0.02 6.13 -10.50
N MET A 26 0.77 5.29 -11.24
CA MET A 26 2.04 4.72 -10.79
C MET A 26 3.04 5.81 -10.36
N LYS A 27 3.25 6.84 -11.19
CA LYS A 27 4.16 7.95 -10.85
C LYS A 27 3.71 8.71 -9.62
N ASN A 28 2.40 8.92 -9.45
CA ASN A 28 1.85 9.61 -8.29
C ASN A 28 2.04 8.78 -7.01
N ILE A 29 1.78 7.48 -7.06
CA ILE A 29 1.98 6.55 -5.93
C ILE A 29 3.45 6.52 -5.54
N GLU A 30 4.36 6.36 -6.52
CA GLU A 30 5.81 6.35 -6.25
C GLU A 30 6.27 7.66 -5.61
N LYS A 31 5.82 8.80 -6.14
CA LYS A 31 6.14 10.12 -5.57
C LYS A 31 5.63 10.26 -4.13
N LEU A 32 4.40 9.80 -3.86
CA LEU A 32 3.82 9.84 -2.53
C LEU A 32 4.60 8.94 -1.56
N ALA A 33 4.92 7.71 -1.95
CA ALA A 33 5.70 6.76 -1.15
C ALA A 33 7.12 7.28 -0.85
N MET A 34 7.82 7.84 -1.84
CA MET A 34 9.14 8.45 -1.64
C MET A 34 9.08 9.65 -0.70
N LYS A 35 8.07 10.51 -0.85
CA LYS A 35 7.85 11.64 0.05
C LYS A 35 7.62 11.15 1.47
N PHE A 36 6.70 10.19 1.64
CA PHE A 36 6.41 9.57 2.93
C PHE A 36 7.67 8.98 3.59
N ASN A 37 8.45 8.20 2.85
CA ASN A 37 9.71 7.66 3.35
C ASN A 37 10.65 8.79 3.83
N SER A 38 10.90 9.80 2.99
CA SER A 38 11.80 10.90 3.35
C SER A 38 11.34 11.72 4.56
N GLU A 39 10.02 11.83 4.77
CA GLU A 39 9.45 12.64 5.83
C GLU A 39 9.28 11.86 7.15
N VAL A 40 9.18 10.54 7.12
CA VAL A 40 8.82 9.71 8.28
C VAL A 40 9.96 8.83 8.75
N LYS A 41 10.82 8.36 7.85
CA LYS A 41 11.91 7.45 8.19
C LYS A 41 12.80 8.05 9.27
N SER A 42 13.19 7.20 10.22
CA SER A 42 13.96 7.50 11.43
C SER A 42 13.24 8.36 12.47
N LYS A 43 11.99 8.77 12.25
CA LYS A 43 11.21 9.55 13.24
C LYS A 43 10.28 8.68 14.09
N LEU A 44 10.05 7.43 13.71
CA LEU A 44 9.19 6.50 14.46
C LEU A 44 9.81 6.07 15.79
N VAL A 45 11.14 5.99 15.84
CA VAL A 45 11.90 5.61 17.04
C VAL A 45 12.15 6.78 18.00
N ASP A 46 11.72 7.99 17.63
CA ASP A 46 11.88 9.18 18.48
C ASP A 46 10.91 9.13 19.66
N ALA A 47 11.42 9.32 20.88
CA ALA A 47 10.63 9.34 22.10
C ALA A 47 9.54 10.44 22.09
N SER A 48 9.74 11.51 21.31
CA SER A 48 8.81 12.62 21.14
C SER A 48 7.64 12.33 20.18
N LEU A 49 7.61 11.16 19.54
CA LEU A 49 6.53 10.75 18.65
C LEU A 49 5.17 10.89 19.34
N LYS A 50 4.23 11.61 18.72
CA LYS A 50 2.88 11.78 19.26
C LYS A 50 1.90 10.80 18.61
N PRO A 51 0.89 10.29 19.35
CA PRO A 51 -0.15 9.43 18.77
C PRO A 51 -0.84 10.04 17.54
N ALA A 52 -1.18 11.33 17.59
CA ALA A 52 -1.78 12.05 16.46
C ALA A 52 -0.86 12.09 15.23
N GLN A 53 0.46 12.21 15.43
CA GLN A 53 1.42 12.19 14.32
C GLN A 53 1.52 10.79 13.69
N LEU A 54 1.54 9.74 14.52
CA LEU A 54 1.52 8.36 14.03
C LEU A 54 0.24 8.05 13.24
N LYS A 55 -0.90 8.58 13.68
CA LYS A 55 -2.18 8.48 12.97
C LYS A 55 -2.10 9.07 11.56
N GLU A 56 -1.57 10.28 11.41
CA GLU A 56 -1.41 10.92 10.09
C GLU A 56 -0.50 10.11 9.16
N TRP A 57 0.53 9.47 9.71
CA TRP A 57 1.40 8.59 8.95
C TRP A 57 0.70 7.31 8.51
N TYR A 58 -0.11 6.71 9.37
CA TYR A 58 -0.96 5.58 8.98
C TYR A 58 -1.94 5.97 7.86
N ILE A 59 -2.61 7.12 7.95
CA ILE A 59 -3.51 7.60 6.88
C ILE A 59 -2.77 7.73 5.55
N THR A 60 -1.55 8.28 5.57
CA THR A 60 -0.72 8.41 4.36
C THR A 60 -0.32 7.04 3.80
N LEU A 61 0.02 6.09 4.68
CA LEU A 61 0.36 4.72 4.31
C LEU A 61 -0.85 3.99 3.69
N GLU A 62 -2.03 4.16 4.27
CA GLU A 62 -3.30 3.67 3.72
C GLU A 62 -3.58 4.25 2.34
N GLU A 63 -3.39 5.55 2.14
CA GLU A 63 -3.57 6.18 0.83
C GLU A 63 -2.65 5.57 -0.24
N ILE A 64 -1.39 5.29 0.10
CA ILE A 64 -0.44 4.61 -0.80
C ILE A 64 -0.97 3.22 -1.18
N PHE A 65 -1.36 2.42 -0.18
CA PHE A 65 -1.84 1.06 -0.40
C PHE A 65 -3.18 1.00 -1.13
N GLU A 66 -4.11 1.91 -0.84
CA GLU A 66 -5.42 1.99 -1.49
C GLU A 66 -5.28 2.31 -2.99
N ARG A 67 -4.46 3.31 -3.34
CA ARG A 67 -4.19 3.65 -4.74
C ARG A 67 -3.53 2.49 -5.47
N MET A 68 -2.58 1.82 -4.83
CA MET A 68 -1.93 0.63 -5.37
C MET A 68 -2.90 -0.55 -5.50
N PHE A 69 -3.85 -0.71 -4.57
CA PHE A 69 -4.87 -1.75 -4.60
C PHE A 69 -5.75 -1.63 -5.84
N TYR A 70 -6.29 -0.45 -6.16
CA TYR A 70 -7.13 -0.27 -7.35
C TYR A 70 -6.39 -0.54 -8.67
N LEU A 71 -5.11 -0.17 -8.72
CA LEU A 71 -4.24 -0.42 -9.88
C LEU A 71 -3.94 -1.92 -10.05
N ASN A 72 -3.67 -2.63 -8.96
CA ASN A 72 -3.53 -4.10 -8.98
C ASN A 72 -4.84 -4.81 -9.28
N LEU A 73 -5.96 -4.36 -8.72
CA LEU A 73 -7.28 -4.94 -8.93
C LEU A 73 -7.65 -4.92 -10.41
N PHE A 74 -7.42 -3.79 -11.10
CA PHE A 74 -7.62 -3.70 -12.54
C PHE A 74 -6.83 -4.78 -13.30
N SER A 75 -5.53 -4.88 -13.00
CA SER A 75 -4.63 -5.84 -13.64
C SER A 75 -5.05 -7.29 -13.40
N VAL A 76 -5.40 -7.64 -12.16
CA VAL A 76 -5.83 -9.00 -11.78
C VAL A 76 -7.17 -9.35 -12.42
N LEU A 77 -8.15 -8.46 -12.41
CA LEU A 77 -9.46 -8.70 -13.02
C LEU A 77 -9.33 -8.86 -14.53
N LEU A 78 -8.57 -8.00 -15.19
CA LEU A 78 -8.33 -8.11 -16.63
C LEU A 78 -7.59 -9.41 -16.99
N TYR A 79 -6.60 -9.81 -16.20
CA TYR A 79 -5.89 -11.08 -16.37
C TYR A 79 -6.81 -12.29 -16.17
N SER A 80 -7.78 -12.21 -15.24
CA SER A 80 -8.69 -13.33 -14.97
C SER A 80 -9.60 -13.68 -16.13
N THR A 81 -9.89 -12.72 -17.02
CA THR A 81 -10.75 -12.92 -18.20
C THR A 81 -9.97 -13.10 -19.50
N THR A 82 -8.73 -12.58 -19.57
CA THR A 82 -7.98 -12.45 -20.83
C THR A 82 -6.51 -12.90 -20.68
N SER A 83 -6.26 -13.98 -19.94
CA SER A 83 -4.91 -14.43 -19.55
C SER A 83 -3.99 -14.87 -20.70
N ILE A 84 -4.52 -15.13 -21.91
CA ILE A 84 -3.72 -15.51 -23.08
C ILE A 84 -3.10 -14.31 -23.80
N ASP A 85 -3.62 -13.10 -23.56
CA ASP A 85 -3.16 -11.86 -24.20
C ASP A 85 -1.84 -11.39 -23.58
N ASP A 86 -0.84 -11.13 -24.44
CA ASP A 86 0.50 -10.75 -24.01
C ASP A 86 0.57 -9.36 -23.38
N LYS A 87 -0.26 -8.40 -23.80
CA LYS A 87 -0.35 -7.08 -23.16
C LYS A 87 -0.89 -7.18 -21.75
N VAL A 88 -1.84 -8.09 -21.53
CA VAL A 88 -2.43 -8.33 -20.20
C VAL A 88 -1.41 -9.00 -19.27
N LYS A 89 -0.62 -9.95 -19.78
CA LYS A 89 0.52 -10.54 -19.04
C LYS A 89 1.57 -9.49 -18.69
N GLU A 90 1.96 -8.66 -19.65
CA GLU A 90 2.93 -7.57 -19.46
C GLU A 90 2.44 -6.58 -18.39
N LEU A 91 1.18 -6.15 -18.47
CA LEU A 91 0.58 -5.29 -17.47
C LEU A 91 0.64 -5.93 -16.08
N LYS A 92 0.32 -7.22 -15.97
CA LYS A 92 0.36 -7.93 -14.68
C LYS A 92 1.75 -8.00 -14.09
N ALA A 93 2.75 -8.42 -14.86
CA ALA A 93 4.14 -8.43 -14.42
C ALA A 93 4.60 -7.03 -13.97
N LYS A 94 4.26 -5.99 -14.76
CA LYS A 94 4.57 -4.60 -14.41
C LYS A 94 3.92 -4.15 -13.09
N MET A 95 2.69 -4.58 -12.79
CA MET A 95 2.04 -4.25 -11.52
C MET A 95 2.62 -5.03 -10.33
N GLU A 96 3.05 -6.27 -10.54
CA GLU A 96 3.75 -7.08 -9.54
C GLU A 96 5.10 -6.42 -9.18
N GLU A 97 5.93 -6.08 -10.17
CA GLU A 97 7.19 -5.37 -9.99
C GLU A 97 7.01 -4.01 -9.29
N PHE A 98 6.00 -3.25 -9.71
CA PHE A 98 5.69 -1.97 -9.09
C PHE A 98 5.28 -2.13 -7.63
N SER A 99 4.50 -3.17 -7.31
CA SER A 99 4.10 -3.46 -5.93
C SER A 99 5.29 -3.80 -5.04
N VAL A 100 6.25 -4.61 -5.54
CA VAL A 100 7.50 -4.89 -4.83
C VAL A 100 8.25 -3.59 -4.54
N LYS A 101 8.44 -2.75 -5.57
CA LYS A 101 9.13 -1.46 -5.43
C LYS A 101 8.48 -0.54 -4.39
N ILE A 102 7.16 -0.41 -4.38
CA ILE A 102 6.46 0.43 -3.39
C ILE A 102 6.59 -0.15 -1.99
N ASN A 103 6.46 -1.48 -1.83
CA ASN A 103 6.67 -2.14 -0.54
C ASN A 103 8.09 -1.90 0.00
N GLU A 104 9.13 -2.02 -0.82
CA GLU A 104 10.52 -1.70 -0.42
C GLU A 104 10.67 -0.26 0.09
N ILE A 105 9.95 0.69 -0.51
CA ILE A 105 9.98 2.09 -0.08
C ILE A 105 9.27 2.26 1.27
N VAL A 106 8.19 1.54 1.58
CA VAL A 106 7.40 1.79 2.80
C VAL A 106 7.66 0.83 3.95
N VAL A 107 8.37 -0.29 3.71
CA VAL A 107 8.64 -1.35 4.71
C VAL A 107 9.35 -0.84 5.97
N PHE A 108 10.12 0.25 5.87
CA PHE A 108 10.76 0.87 7.03
C PHE A 108 9.75 1.23 8.13
N PHE A 109 8.50 1.53 7.78
CA PHE A 109 7.49 1.98 8.73
C PHE A 109 7.17 0.89 9.77
N GLU A 110 6.93 -0.33 9.29
CA GLU A 110 6.71 -1.51 10.13
C GLU A 110 7.96 -1.87 10.94
N LEU A 111 9.13 -1.81 10.29
CA LEU A 111 10.42 -2.15 10.92
C LEU A 111 10.76 -1.18 12.05
N GLU A 112 10.64 0.13 11.83
CA GLU A 112 10.96 1.14 12.84
C GLU A 112 9.99 1.12 14.02
N LEU A 113 8.70 0.82 13.79
CA LEU A 113 7.73 0.60 14.87
C LEU A 113 8.15 -0.55 15.80
N ASN A 114 8.89 -1.55 15.31
CA ASN A 114 9.37 -2.64 16.17
C ASN A 114 10.51 -2.24 17.12
N PHE A 115 11.19 -1.13 16.84
CA PHE A 115 12.29 -0.60 17.65
C PHE A 115 11.85 0.40 18.71
N ILE A 116 10.59 0.83 18.73
CA ILE A 116 10.08 1.69 19.80
C ILE A 116 10.08 0.95 21.13
N SER A 117 10.39 1.67 22.22
CA SER A 117 10.43 1.09 23.57
C SER A 117 9.07 0.55 23.99
N GLU A 118 9.06 -0.37 24.96
CA GLU A 118 7.81 -0.95 25.46
C GLU A 118 6.91 0.12 26.08
N GLU A 119 7.48 1.07 26.83
CA GLU A 119 6.74 2.18 27.42
C GLU A 119 6.06 3.02 26.34
N LYS A 120 6.79 3.36 25.26
CA LYS A 120 6.25 4.16 24.17
C LYS A 120 5.18 3.40 23.39
N TYR A 121 5.38 2.11 23.16
CA TYR A 121 4.39 1.26 22.53
C TYR A 121 3.09 1.20 23.33
N GLN A 122 3.16 1.02 24.65
CA GLN A 122 1.98 1.02 25.52
C GLN A 122 1.30 2.40 25.54
N GLU A 123 2.06 3.50 25.49
CA GLU A 123 1.49 4.85 25.33
C GLU A 123 0.67 4.97 24.04
N LEU A 124 1.26 4.58 22.91
CA LEU A 124 0.60 4.65 21.59
C LEU A 124 -0.62 3.71 21.51
N LEU A 125 -0.49 2.48 22.02
CA LEU A 125 -1.53 1.47 21.98
C LEU A 125 -2.78 1.87 22.76
N ASN A 126 -2.61 2.61 23.87
CA ASN A 126 -3.71 3.07 24.72
C ASN A 126 -4.26 4.45 24.32
N SER A 127 -3.71 5.08 23.29
CA SER A 127 -4.15 6.41 22.85
C SER A 127 -5.50 6.35 22.13
N PRO A 128 -6.48 7.21 22.49
CA PRO A 128 -7.78 7.23 21.81
C PRO A 128 -7.66 7.62 20.33
N GLU A 129 -6.66 8.41 19.95
CA GLU A 129 -6.39 8.83 18.57
C GLU A 129 -6.07 7.66 17.63
N LEU A 130 -5.52 6.58 18.19
CA LEU A 130 -5.07 5.40 17.45
C LEU A 130 -6.06 4.22 17.57
N THR A 131 -7.28 4.45 18.04
CA THR A 131 -8.31 3.40 18.20
C THR A 131 -8.48 2.54 16.94
N ASN A 132 -8.55 3.17 15.76
CA ASN A 132 -8.72 2.46 14.48
C ASN A 132 -7.43 1.73 14.02
N TYR A 133 -6.27 2.10 14.56
CA TYR A 133 -4.97 1.56 14.21
C TYR A 133 -4.39 0.62 15.27
N ARG A 134 -5.13 0.40 16.36
CA ARG A 134 -4.71 -0.47 17.47
C ARG A 134 -4.35 -1.88 17.00
N HIS A 135 -5.22 -2.49 16.21
CA HIS A 135 -4.98 -3.83 15.66
C HIS A 135 -3.72 -3.85 14.77
N ALA A 136 -3.49 -2.79 13.99
CA ALA A 136 -2.28 -2.71 13.14
C ALA A 136 -1.00 -2.68 13.98
N LEU A 137 -1.00 -1.93 15.09
CA LEU A 137 0.12 -1.89 16.03
C LEU A 137 0.36 -3.25 16.70
N GLU A 138 -0.69 -3.90 17.20
CA GLU A 138 -0.60 -5.22 17.81
C GLU A 138 -0.09 -6.27 16.82
N PHE A 139 -0.62 -6.26 15.59
CA PHE A 139 -0.21 -7.19 14.55
C PHE A 139 1.25 -6.97 14.11
N ASN A 140 1.70 -5.73 14.00
CA ASN A 140 3.12 -5.43 13.72
C ASN A 140 4.02 -5.97 14.84
N ARG A 141 3.63 -5.75 16.11
CA ARG A 141 4.40 -6.21 17.26
C ARG A 141 4.48 -7.74 17.33
N LEU A 142 3.41 -8.46 17.00
CA LEU A 142 3.40 -9.92 16.94
C LEU A 142 4.35 -10.48 15.87
N LYS A 143 4.56 -9.75 14.77
CA LYS A 143 5.44 -10.16 13.68
C LYS A 143 6.91 -9.88 13.91
N LYS A 144 7.26 -9.14 14.96
CA LYS A 144 8.63 -8.69 15.25
C LYS A 144 9.67 -9.82 15.22
N ASP A 145 9.31 -11.03 15.66
CA ASP A 145 10.23 -12.18 15.71
C ASP A 145 10.36 -12.94 14.37
N HIS A 146 9.60 -12.54 13.35
CA HIS A 146 9.50 -13.19 12.04
C HIS A 146 9.81 -12.24 10.85
N GLN A 147 10.18 -11.00 11.14
CA GLN A 147 10.58 -9.96 10.18
C GLN A 147 12.10 -9.78 10.22
#